data_AF-A0AA94RUH2-F1
#
_entry.id   AF-A0AA94RUH2-F1
#
_cell.length_a   1.000
_cell.length_b   1.000
_cell.length_c   1.000
_cell.angle_alpha   90.00
_cell.angle_beta   90.00
_cell.angle_gamma   90.00
#
_symmetry.space_group_name_H-M   'P 1'
#
loop_
_entity.id
_entity.type
_entity.pdbx_description
1 polymer ?
#
loop_
_entity_poly.entity_id
_entity_poly.type
_entity_poly.pdbx_seq_one_letter_code
_entity_poly.pdbx_strand_id
1 'polypeptide(L)' 'MNSILEIFYKEHQVKPFISPERDLDAWLLNPKPVPKRNMDLLADDSLAGDIILLWRIQFGTFTTET' A
#
# COMPACT_ATOMS: atom_id res chain seq x y z
N MET A 1 -14.58 1.41 -10.01
CA MET A 1 -13.47 1.85 -9.14
C MET A 1 -13.89 3.18 -8.52
N ASN A 2 -13.81 3.34 -7.20
CA ASN A 2 -14.31 4.55 -6.52
C ASN A 2 -13.56 5.79 -7.03
N SER A 3 -14.27 6.79 -7.54
CA SER A 3 -13.70 8.00 -8.19
C SER A 3 -12.76 8.77 -7.27
N ILE A 4 -12.94 8.69 -5.95
CA ILE A 4 -12.07 9.33 -4.96
C ILE A 4 -10.70 8.63 -4.84
N LEU A 5 -10.63 7.30 -5.00
CA LEU A 5 -9.34 6.58 -5.00
C LEU A 5 -8.53 6.93 -6.24
N GLU A 6 -9.19 7.22 -7.36
CA GLU A 6 -8.52 7.74 -8.55
C GLU A 6 -7.95 9.13 -8.29
N ILE A 7 -8.64 10.01 -7.55
CA ILE A 7 -8.08 11.32 -7.15
C ILE A 7 -6.81 11.13 -6.31
N PHE A 8 -6.83 10.25 -5.31
CA PHE A 8 -5.67 10.07 -4.41
C PHE A 8 -4.45 9.44 -5.08
N TYR A 9 -4.66 8.52 -6.01
CA TYR A 9 -3.60 7.67 -6.56
C TYR A 9 -3.37 7.83 -8.06
N LYS A 10 -3.93 8.88 -8.68
CA LYS A 10 -3.76 9.17 -10.13
C LYS A 10 -2.29 9.28 -10.54
N GLU A 11 -1.48 9.92 -9.71
CA GLU A 11 -0.10 10.26 -10.02
C GLU A 11 0.92 9.26 -9.45
N HIS A 12 0.45 8.18 -8.84
CA HIS A 12 1.31 7.11 -8.35
C HIS A 12 1.70 6.22 -9.53
N GLN A 13 3.00 5.95 -9.66
CA GLN A 13 3.50 5.03 -10.68
C GLN A 13 2.92 3.62 -10.48
N VAL A 14 2.88 3.17 -9.22
CA VAL A 14 2.22 1.93 -8.80
C VAL A 14 1.08 2.27 -7.86
N LYS A 15 -0.13 1.75 -8.13
CA LYS A 15 -1.28 1.97 -7.22
C LYS A 15 -1.15 1.06 -5.99
N PRO A 16 -1.38 1.57 -4.78
CA PRO A 16 -1.33 0.75 -3.58
C PRO A 16 -2.44 -0.31 -3.60
N PHE A 17 -2.15 -1.47 -3.01
CA PHE A 17 -3.16 -2.50 -2.81
C PHE A 17 -4.22 -2.03 -1.81
N ILE A 18 -5.48 -2.10 -2.20
CA ILE A 18 -6.64 -1.88 -1.33
C ILE A 18 -7.35 -3.22 -1.17
N SER A 19 -7.48 -3.69 0.07
CA SER A 19 -8.20 -4.95 0.36
C SER A 19 -9.64 -4.89 -0.16
N PRO A 20 -10.17 -5.97 -0.78
CA PRO A 20 -11.57 -6.02 -1.21
C PRO A 20 -12.55 -5.93 -0.04
N GLU A 21 -12.12 -6.28 1.17
CA GLU A 21 -12.91 -6.19 2.41
C GLU A 21 -12.81 -4.82 3.09
N ARG A 22 -12.10 -3.86 2.47
CA ARG A 22 -11.97 -2.51 3.02
C ARG A 22 -13.33 -1.82 2.99
N ASP A 23 -13.84 -1.44 4.15
CA ASP A 23 -14.94 -0.48 4.26
C ASP A 23 -14.45 0.89 3.77
N LEU A 24 -14.76 1.20 2.50
CA LEU A 24 -14.34 2.43 1.85
C LEU A 24 -15.10 3.64 2.38
N ASP A 25 -16.38 3.48 2.73
CA ASP A 25 -17.21 4.59 3.19
C ASP A 25 -16.72 5.07 4.56
N ALA A 26 -16.45 4.14 5.48
CA ALA A 26 -15.86 4.48 6.77
C ALA A 26 -14.44 5.06 6.64
N TRP A 27 -13.62 4.53 5.73
CA TRP A 27 -12.27 5.05 5.49
C TRP A 27 -12.29 6.48 4.93
N LEU A 28 -13.25 6.81 4.07
CA LEU A 28 -13.41 8.14 3.47
C LEU A 28 -13.83 9.22 4.47
N LEU A 29 -14.40 8.85 5.64
CA LEU A 29 -14.68 9.80 6.71
C LEU A 29 -13.39 10.39 7.33
N ASN A 30 -12.28 9.65 7.29
CA ASN A 30 -10.97 10.10 7.76
C ASN A 30 -9.85 9.45 6.93
N PRO A 31 -9.65 9.89 5.68
CA PRO A 31 -8.78 9.20 4.75
C PRO A 31 -7.32 9.33 5.16
N LYS A 32 -6.63 8.19 5.20
CA LYS A 32 -5.18 8.09 5.40
C LYS A 32 -4.55 7.44 4.16
N PRO A 33 -4.36 8.19 3.06
CA PRO A 33 -3.86 7.63 1.81
C PRO A 33 -2.39 7.22 1.94
N VAL A 34 -1.98 6.25 1.12
CA VAL A 34 -0.58 5.84 1.03
C VAL A 34 0.23 6.96 0.36
N PRO A 35 1.29 7.48 0.99
CA PRO A 35 2.13 8.52 0.40
C PRO A 35 2.73 8.07 -0.92
N LYS A 36 2.81 8.97 -1.91
CA LYS A 36 3.35 8.69 -3.25
C LYS A 36 4.76 8.09 -3.21
N ARG A 37 5.65 8.68 -2.39
CA ARG A 37 7.02 8.20 -2.18
C ARG A 37 7.11 6.71 -1.78
N ASN A 38 6.10 6.17 -1.10
CA ASN A 38 6.11 4.77 -0.68
C ASN A 38 5.76 3.80 -1.82
N MET A 39 5.26 4.35 -2.94
CA MET A 39 4.84 3.64 -4.14
C MET A 39 5.74 3.94 -5.35
N ASP A 40 6.86 4.65 -5.14
CA ASP A 40 7.88 4.84 -6.17
C ASP A 40 8.75 3.58 -6.25
N LEU A 41 9.02 3.13 -7.47
CA LEU A 41 9.88 1.97 -7.71
C LEU A 41 11.34 2.30 -7.42
N LEU A 42 12.05 1.32 -6.86
CA LEU A 42 13.50 1.31 -6.72
C LEU A 42 14.17 0.86 -8.02
N ALA A 43 15.50 0.86 -8.06
CA ALA A 43 16.27 0.55 -9.26
C ALA A 43 16.08 -0.89 -9.79
N ASP A 44 15.57 -1.79 -8.95
CA ASP A 44 15.27 -3.19 -9.24
C ASP A 44 13.78 -3.46 -9.42
N ASP A 45 12.97 -2.41 -9.65
CA ASP A 45 11.51 -2.44 -9.78
C ASP A 45 10.76 -2.91 -8.51
N SER A 46 11.44 -2.99 -7.36
CA SER A 46 10.79 -3.26 -6.07
C SER A 46 10.23 -1.98 -5.43
N LEU A 47 9.23 -2.12 -4.55
CA LEU A 47 8.80 -1.04 -3.66
C LEU A 47 9.57 -1.10 -2.35
N ALA A 48 9.75 0.05 -1.70
CA ALA A 48 10.30 0.09 -0.34
C ALA A 48 9.49 -0.78 0.66
N GLY A 49 8.19 -0.94 0.42
CA GLY A 49 7.31 -1.83 1.18
C GLY A 49 7.70 -3.31 1.07
N ASP A 50 8.18 -3.75 -0.09
CA ASP A 50 8.59 -5.13 -0.33
C ASP A 50 9.84 -5.47 0.50
N ILE A 51 10.82 -4.55 0.50
CA ILE A 51 12.04 -4.69 1.30
C ILE A 51 11.71 -4.75 2.80
N ILE A 52 10.82 -3.88 3.28
CA ILE A 52 10.38 -3.90 4.68
C ILE A 52 9.70 -5.23 5.02
N LEU A 53 8.86 -5.76 4.14
CA LEU A 53 8.19 -7.04 4.35
C LEU A 53 9.20 -8.18 4.47
N LEU A 54 10.20 -8.22 3.58
CA LEU A 54 11.29 -9.21 3.63
C LEU A 54 12.08 -9.11 4.95
N TRP A 55 12.41 -7.90 5.41
CA TRP A 55 13.05 -7.72 6.71
C TRP A 55 12.19 -8.21 7.87
N ARG A 56 10.88 -7.93 7.84
CA ARG A 56 9.97 -8.37 8.91
C ARG A 56 9.90 -9.89 9.00
N ILE A 57 9.89 -10.58 7.86
CA ILE A 57 9.97 -12.04 7.79
C ILE A 57 11.30 -12.53 8.36
N GLN A 58 12.42 -11.96 7.90
CA GLN A 58 13.76 -12.34 8.36
C GLN A 58 13.95 -12.13 9.87
N PHE A 59 13.37 -11.07 10.44
CA PHE A 59 13.43 -10.79 11.87
C PHE A 59 12.37 -11.55 12.70
N GLY A 60 11.51 -12.36 12.08
CA GLY A 60 10.47 -13.11 12.78
C GLY A 60 9.34 -12.23 13.35
N THR A 61 9.17 -11.01 12.84
CA THR A 61 8.11 -10.05 13.27
C THR A 61 6.89 -10.04 12.37
N PHE A 62 6.87 -10.94 11.37
CA PHE A 62 5.76 -11.20 10.48
C PHE A 62 5.76 -12.68 10.09
N THR A 63 4.63 -13.35 10.28
CA THR A 63 4.38 -14.73 9.85
C THR A 63 2.96 -14.84 9.29
N THR A 64 2.74 -15.81 8.41
CA THR A 64 1.42 -16.18 7.91
C THR A 64 0.89 -17.47 8.54
N GLU A 65 1.63 -18.04 9.49
CA GLU A 65 1.17 -19.18 10.29
C GLU A 65 0.04 -18.72 11.22
N THR A 66 -1.03 -19.52 11.28
CA THR A 66 -2.23 -19.28 12.10
C THR A 66 -2.34 -20.30 13.20
#